data_AF-A0A1E1W2I2-F1
#
_entry.id   AF-A0A1E1W2I2-F1
#
_cell.length_a   1.000
_cell.length_b   1.000
_cell.length_c   1.000
_cell.angle_alpha   90.00
_cell.angle_beta   90.00
_cell.angle_gamma   90.00
#
_symmetry.space_group_name_H-M   'P 1'
#
loop_
_entity.id
_entity.type
_entity.pdbx_description
1 polymer ?
#
loop_
_entity_poly.entity_id
_entity_poly.type
_entity_poly.pdbx_seq_one_letter_code
_entity_poly.pdbx_strand_id
1 'polypeptide(L)'
;MCLLVIYGEDSEVELGNSFEITDTLSPPKVTWDGDEDSLYTLIMTGPDVPFPQQPRPSQILHWLIGNIEGNDLDSGDVIAPYLQPLPPPTSDPLRYTLLVYKQNDVENFTEL
;
A
#
# COMPACT_ATOMS: atom_id res chain seq x y z
N MET A 1 -11.56 10.42 6.95
CA MET A 1 -10.76 9.83 5.86
C MET A 1 -11.32 8.45 5.56
N CYS A 2 -11.87 8.27 4.35
CA CYS A 2 -12.23 6.97 3.80
C CYS A 2 -11.18 6.61 2.74
N LEU A 3 -10.64 5.39 2.76
CA LEU A 3 -9.64 4.93 1.79
C LEU A 3 -10.31 3.95 0.82
N LEU A 4 -10.34 4.32 -0.46
CA LEU A 4 -10.85 3.49 -1.55
C LEU A 4 -9.67 2.95 -2.35
N VAL A 5 -9.62 1.63 -2.51
CA VAL A 5 -8.59 0.92 -3.25
C VAL A 5 -9.25 0.00 -4.27
N ILE A 6 -8.90 0.16 -5.54
CA ILE A 6 -9.44 -0.62 -6.65
C ILE A 6 -8.29 -1.23 -7.45
N TYR A 7 -8.26 -2.55 -7.54
CA TYR A 7 -7.40 -3.26 -8.49
C TYR A 7 -8.11 -3.40 -9.85
N GLY A 8 -7.37 -3.23 -10.95
CA GLY A 8 -7.93 -3.31 -12.29
C GLY A 8 -8.98 -2.23 -12.58
N GLU A 9 -10.13 -2.64 -13.11
CA GLU A 9 -11.22 -1.72 -13.46
C GLU A 9 -12.24 -1.54 -12.33
N ASP A 10 -12.59 -2.60 -11.61
CA ASP A 10 -13.76 -2.65 -10.72
C ASP A 10 -13.56 -3.48 -9.44
N SER A 11 -12.38 -4.04 -9.19
CA SER A 11 -12.16 -4.95 -8.05
C SER A 11 -11.78 -4.16 -6.79
N GLU A 12 -12.80 -3.76 -6.03
CA GLU A 12 -12.67 -2.98 -4.79
C GLU A 12 -12.15 -3.83 -3.61
N VAL A 13 -11.28 -3.21 -2.79
CA VAL A 13 -10.80 -3.80 -1.53
C VAL A 13 -11.79 -3.50 -0.40
N GLU A 14 -12.35 -4.56 0.18
CA GLU A 14 -13.32 -4.53 1.27
C GLU A 14 -12.72 -5.17 2.55
N LEU A 15 -11.79 -4.45 3.19
CA LEU A 15 -11.22 -4.76 4.52
C LEU A 15 -11.05 -6.27 4.85
N GLY A 16 -10.36 -7.01 3.98
CA GLY A 16 -10.04 -8.42 4.19
C GLY A 16 -10.62 -9.39 3.17
N ASN A 17 -11.30 -8.90 2.13
CA ASN A 17 -11.58 -9.71 0.95
C ASN A 17 -10.30 -10.20 0.26
N SER A 18 -10.42 -11.27 -0.51
CA SER A 18 -9.29 -11.94 -1.17
C SER A 18 -9.15 -11.52 -2.62
N PHE A 19 -7.91 -11.48 -3.09
CA PHE A 19 -7.54 -11.19 -4.48
C PHE A 19 -6.63 -12.30 -5.00
N GLU A 20 -6.75 -12.61 -6.29
CA GLU A 20 -5.79 -13.48 -6.95
C GLU A 20 -4.50 -12.72 -7.24
N ILE A 21 -3.38 -13.44 -7.32
CA ILE A 21 -2.07 -12.83 -7.64
C ILE A 21 -2.13 -12.08 -8.97
N THR A 22 -2.88 -12.61 -9.94
CA THR A 22 -3.05 -12.01 -11.27
C THR A 22 -3.72 -10.63 -11.24
N ASP A 23 -4.57 -10.38 -10.24
CA ASP A 23 -5.31 -9.12 -10.11
C ASP A 23 -4.42 -8.01 -9.52
N THR A 24 -3.35 -8.42 -8.83
CA THR A 24 -2.45 -7.52 -8.06
C THR A 24 -1.11 -7.27 -8.75
N LEU A 25 -0.97 -7.65 -10.03
CA LEU A 25 0.27 -7.49 -10.80
C LEU A 25 0.67 -6.03 -11.03
N SER A 26 -0.31 -5.11 -11.03
CA SER A 26 -0.10 -3.67 -11.14
C SER A 26 -0.56 -2.97 -9.85
N PRO A 27 -0.03 -1.76 -9.56
CA PRO A 27 -0.49 -0.99 -8.43
C PRO A 27 -2.00 -0.72 -8.53
N PRO A 28 -2.75 -0.77 -7.42
CA PRO A 28 -4.16 -0.40 -7.44
C PRO A 28 -4.31 1.12 -7.62
N LYS A 29 -5.49 1.53 -8.08
CA LYS A 29 -5.93 2.92 -7.91
C LYS A 29 -6.26 3.13 -6.44
N VAL A 30 -5.64 4.14 -5.83
CA VAL A 30 -5.86 4.49 -4.43
C VAL A 30 -6.40 5.92 -4.39
N THR A 31 -7.50 6.13 -3.66
CA THR A 31 -8.07 7.46 -3.46
C THR A 31 -8.55 7.58 -2.02
N TRP A 32 -8.50 8.77 -1.46
CA TRP A 32 -9.06 9.06 -0.15
C TRP A 32 -9.64 10.46 -0.10
N ASP A 33 -10.51 10.66 0.89
CA ASP A 33 -11.01 11.98 1.26
C ASP A 33 -9.98 12.68 2.17
N GLY A 34 -9.06 13.41 1.52
CA GLY A 34 -7.97 14.17 2.14
C GLY A 34 -8.08 15.66 1.81
N ASP A 35 -7.46 16.49 2.64
CA ASP A 35 -7.40 17.93 2.45
C ASP A 35 -6.44 18.25 1.30
N GLU A 36 -6.89 19.02 0.30
CA GLU A 36 -6.11 19.35 -0.92
C GLU A 36 -4.77 20.05 -0.61
N ASP A 37 -4.73 20.85 0.45
CA ASP A 37 -3.53 21.60 0.87
C ASP A 37 -2.60 20.80 1.80
N SER A 38 -2.85 19.50 1.99
CA SER A 38 -2.08 18.65 2.90
C SER A 38 -1.23 17.63 2.17
N LEU A 39 -0.15 17.21 2.83
CA LEU A 39 0.74 16.16 2.35
C LEU A 39 0.35 14.82 2.98
N TYR A 40 0.56 13.74 2.24
CA TYR A 40 0.23 12.39 2.66
C TYR A 40 1.33 11.40 2.32
N THR A 41 1.41 10.34 3.14
CA THR A 41 2.24 9.17 2.90
C THR A 41 1.34 7.95 2.69
N LEU A 42 1.52 7.22 1.60
CA LEU A 42 0.93 5.92 1.32
C LEU A 42 1.92 4.80 1.64
N ILE A 43 1.49 3.80 2.39
CA ILE A 43 2.29 2.62 2.76
C ILE A 43 1.49 1.36 2.45
N MET A 44 2.09 0.41 1.74
CA MET A 44 1.61 -0.97 1.64
C MET A 44 2.60 -1.90 2.32
N THR A 45 2.13 -2.71 3.27
CA THR A 45 2.97 -3.65 4.03
C THR A 45 2.35 -5.04 4.09
N GLY A 46 3.19 -6.06 4.08
CA GLY A 46 2.86 -7.46 4.31
C GLY A 46 3.36 -7.92 5.69
N PRO A 47 2.54 -7.88 6.74
CA PRO A 47 2.97 -8.21 8.10
C PRO A 47 3.30 -9.69 8.32
N ASP A 48 2.79 -10.58 7.47
CA ASP A 48 2.79 -12.02 7.76
C ASP A 48 3.70 -12.85 6.83
N VAL A 49 4.58 -12.17 6.08
CA VAL A 49 5.43 -12.82 5.07
C VAL A 49 6.57 -13.61 5.74
N PRO A 50 6.89 -14.85 5.29
CA PRO A 50 6.28 -15.57 4.17
C PRO A 50 5.08 -16.45 4.52
N PHE A 51 4.84 -16.75 5.81
CA PHE A 51 3.75 -17.61 6.26
C PHE A 51 3.07 -17.00 7.49
N PRO A 52 1.73 -16.99 7.58
CA PRO A 52 1.03 -16.37 8.72
C PRO A 52 1.34 -17.00 10.07
N GLN A 53 1.65 -18.29 10.10
CA GLN A 53 1.95 -19.04 11.32
C GLN A 53 3.41 -18.91 11.76
N GLN A 54 4.29 -18.45 10.87
CA GLN A 54 5.71 -18.16 11.13
C GLN A 54 6.11 -16.87 10.40
N PRO A 55 5.55 -15.72 10.80
CA PRO A 55 5.92 -14.45 10.18
C PRO A 55 7.37 -14.15 10.52
N ARG A 56 8.11 -13.56 9.57
CA ARG A 56 9.41 -12.97 9.93
C ARG A 56 9.17 -11.83 10.94
N PRO A 57 10.14 -11.54 11.83
CA PRO A 57 10.02 -10.42 12.76
C PRO A 57 9.82 -9.06 12.06
N SER A 58 10.26 -8.97 10.81
CA SER A 58 10.14 -7.82 9.92
C SER A 58 8.93 -7.96 8.99
N GLN A 59 8.12 -6.91 8.90
CA GLN A 59 7.14 -6.78 7.83
C GLN A 59 7.85 -6.52 6.50
N ILE A 60 7.25 -6.92 5.38
CA ILE A 60 7.75 -6.57 4.05
C ILE A 60 7.07 -5.31 3.56
N LEU A 61 7.88 -4.32 3.19
CA LEU A 61 7.41 -3.10 2.52
C LEU A 61 7.14 -3.42 1.05
N HIS A 62 5.89 -3.23 0.64
CA HIS A 62 5.43 -3.48 -0.73
C HIS A 62 5.28 -2.19 -1.53
N TRP A 63 4.99 -1.06 -0.90
CA TRP A 63 4.85 0.22 -1.59
C TRP A 63 5.04 1.34 -0.59
N LEU A 64 5.79 2.37 -0.95
CA LEU A 64 5.96 3.58 -0.13
C LEU A 64 6.04 4.80 -1.04
N ILE A 65 5.07 5.69 -0.90
CA ILE A 65 5.05 7.00 -1.53
C ILE A 65 4.86 8.03 -0.43
N GLY A 66 5.71 9.05 -0.38
CA GLY A 66 5.63 10.15 0.57
C GLY A 66 5.37 11.48 -0.15
N ASN A 67 5.13 12.54 0.62
CA ASN A 67 4.92 13.89 0.10
C ASN A 67 3.84 13.96 -1.00
N ILE A 68 2.80 13.14 -0.91
CA ILE A 68 1.67 13.16 -1.85
C ILE A 68 0.84 14.41 -1.58
N GLU A 69 0.68 15.28 -2.57
CA GLU A 69 -0.17 16.46 -2.48
C GLU A 69 -1.65 16.07 -2.59
N GLY A 70 -2.42 16.35 -1.54
CA GLY A 70 -3.85 16.03 -1.47
C GLY A 70 -4.13 14.54 -1.63
N ASN A 71 -4.62 14.15 -2.81
CA ASN A 71 -4.85 12.75 -3.20
C ASN A 71 -4.25 12.40 -4.57
N ASP A 72 -3.36 13.24 -5.09
CA ASP A 72 -2.69 13.03 -6.37
C ASP A 72 -1.45 12.16 -6.17
N LEU A 73 -1.60 10.83 -6.24
CA LEU A 73 -0.48 9.89 -6.06
C LEU A 73 0.73 10.18 -6.96
N ASP A 74 0.52 10.73 -8.16
CA ASP A 74 1.58 11.00 -9.13
C ASP A 74 2.45 12.21 -8.74
N SER A 75 1.97 13.06 -7.83
CA SER A 75 2.74 14.16 -7.24
C SER A 75 3.78 13.71 -6.21
N GLY A 76 3.59 12.52 -5.63
CA GLY A 76 4.37 12.05 -4.51
C GLY A 76 5.76 11.53 -4.88
N ASP A 77 6.66 11.55 -3.89
CA ASP A 77 7.97 10.92 -3.99
C ASP A 77 7.81 9.40 -3.87
N VAL A 78 8.26 8.64 -4.86
CA VAL A 78 8.27 7.16 -4.79
C VAL A 78 9.54 6.70 -4.09
N ILE A 79 9.44 6.41 -2.78
CA ILE A 79 10.55 5.89 -1.98
C ILE A 79 10.78 4.41 -2.25
N ALA A 80 9.71 3.60 -2.25
CA ALA A 80 9.75 2.19 -2.58
C ALA A 80 8.69 1.90 -3.64
N PRO A 81 9.08 1.48 -4.86
CA PRO A 81 8.11 1.20 -5.92
C PRO A 81 7.22 0.03 -5.52
N TYR A 82 6.03 -0.03 -6.14
CA TYR A 82 5.09 -1.12 -5.91
C TYR A 82 5.73 -2.47 -6.25
N LEU A 83 5.75 -3.34 -5.24
CA LEU A 83 6.13 -4.74 -5.31
C LEU A 83 4.86 -5.57 -5.18
N GLN A 84 4.52 -6.32 -6.22
CA GLN A 84 3.30 -7.12 -6.24
C GLN A 84 3.30 -8.20 -5.13
N PRO A 85 2.13 -8.51 -4.56
CA PRO A 85 1.93 -9.72 -3.78
C PRO A 85 2.41 -10.97 -4.53
N LEU A 86 3.31 -11.74 -3.92
CA LEU A 86 3.76 -13.03 -4.45
C LEU A 86 3.91 -14.04 -3.30
N PRO A 87 2.79 -14.43 -2.65
CA PRO A 87 2.82 -15.44 -1.60
C PRO A 87 3.33 -16.79 -2.14
N PRO A 88 4.06 -17.59 -1.33
CA PRO A 88 4.45 -18.93 -1.72
C PRO A 88 3.21 -19.79 -2.07
N PRO A 89 3.26 -20.69 -3.08
CA PRO A 89 2.12 -21.52 -3.46
C PRO A 89 1.56 -22.42 -2.34
N THR A 90 2.38 -22.73 -1.34
CA THR A 90 2.02 -23.56 -0.19
C THR A 90 1.57 -22.75 1.02
N SER A 91 1.52 -21.41 0.91
CA SER A 91 1.08 -20.54 1.98
C SER A 91 -0.43 -20.45 2.03
N ASP A 92 -0.97 -20.31 3.24
CA ASP A 92 -2.29 -19.74 3.44
C ASP A 92 -2.32 -18.27 2.94
N PRO A 93 -3.51 -17.68 2.70
CA PRO A 93 -3.62 -16.28 2.30
C PRO A 93 -2.84 -15.34 3.24
N LEU A 94 -2.02 -14.47 2.65
CA LEU A 94 -1.27 -13.44 3.38
C LEU A 94 -2.06 -12.15 3.43
N ARG A 95 -1.94 -11.41 4.54
CA ARG A 95 -2.54 -10.08 4.65
C ARG A 95 -1.61 -9.03 4.04
N TYR A 96 -2.21 -8.09 3.35
CA TYR A 96 -1.56 -6.88 2.85
C TYR A 96 -2.37 -5.68 3.35
N THR A 97 -1.70 -4.72 3.95
CA THR A 97 -2.34 -3.55 4.56
C THR A 97 -1.90 -2.30 3.81
N LEU A 98 -2.87 -1.54 3.28
CA LEU A 98 -2.63 -0.18 2.80
C LEU A 98 -2.98 0.82 3.90
N LEU A 99 -2.11 1.79 4.10
CA LEU A 99 -2.22 2.84 5.10
C LEU A 99 -1.96 4.18 4.43
N VAL A 100 -2.75 5.19 4.78
CA VAL A 100 -2.49 6.57 4.42
C VAL A 100 -2.31 7.37 5.71
N TYR A 101 -1.27 8.18 5.78
CA TYR A 101 -1.00 9.08 6.89
C TYR A 101 -0.93 10.51 6.39
N LYS A 102 -1.61 11.43 7.07
CA LYS A 102 -1.44 12.86 6.85
C LYS A 102 -0.11 13.29 7.47
N GLN A 103 0.71 14.00 6.70
CA GLN A 103 1.97 14.60 7.14
C GLN A 103 1.73 15.99 7.75
N ASN A 104 2.65 16.39 8.64
CA ASN A 104 2.64 17.75 9.19
C ASN A 104 3.45 18.73 8.34
N ASP A 105 4.46 18.22 7.63
CA ASP A 105 5.36 18.99 6.77
C ASP A 105 5.92 18.08 5.66
N VAL A 106 6.68 18.67 4.73
CA VAL A 106 7.48 17.92 3.75
C VAL A 106 8.52 17.08 4.48
N GLU A 107 8.64 15.82 4.08
CA GLU A 107 9.61 14.89 4.64
C GLU A 107 10.77 14.65 3.67
N ASN A 108 11.98 14.47 4.21
CA ASN A 108 13.15 14.13 3.42
C ASN A 108 13.52 12.67 3.63
N PHE A 109 13.23 11.83 2.62
CA PHE A 109 13.39 10.37 2.70
C PHE A 109 14.81 9.85 2.39
N THR A 110 15.83 10.69 2.32
CA THR A 110 17.20 10.28 1.92
C THR A 110 17.95 9.41 2.93
N GLU A 111 17.44 9.19 4.15
CA GLU A 111 18.13 8.44 5.21
C GLU A 111 17.46 7.10 5.60
N LEU A 112 16.65 6.51 4.72
CA LEU A 112 16.01 5.20 4.96
C LEU A 112 16.97 4.00 4.76
#